data_AF-A0A3P1UK82-F1
#
_entry.id   AF-A0A3P1UK82-F1
#
_cell.length_a   1.000
_cell.length_b   1.000
_cell.length_c   1.000
_cell.angle_alpha   90.00
_cell.angle_beta   90.00
_cell.angle_gamma   90.00
#
_symmetry.space_group_name_H-M   'P 1'
#
loop_
_entity.id
_entity.type
_entity.pdbx_description
1 polymer ?
#
loop_
_entity_poly.entity_id
_entity_poly.type
_entity_poly.pdbx_seq_one_letter_code
_entity_poly.pdbx_strand_id
1 'polypeptide(L)'
;MARIFFIVLMLAGLATAFPVLFEKFQSATVEQAATAKPSPSSQQNPSAYSGRRAQIAPDSRGHFITDIRFNGQNLRGMIDTGAGSVAINASTARRIGLSLRPDDFRYRVSTANGETSAARAMLNSVEIGRIRVENVEAIVLRDEALSGILLGMSFLKRLRHYEVANGALILTQ
;
A
#
# COMPACT_ATOMS: atom_id res chain seq x y z
N MET A 1 -23.41 -27.36 -30.19
CA MET A 1 -23.13 -27.73 -28.79
C MET A 1 -23.71 -26.66 -27.89
N ALA A 2 -24.61 -27.05 -26.99
CA ALA A 2 -25.51 -26.18 -26.26
C ALA A 2 -24.96 -25.81 -24.87
N ARG A 3 -25.36 -24.61 -24.41
CA ARG A 3 -25.59 -24.18 -23.00
C ARG A 3 -24.36 -23.96 -22.11
N ILE A 4 -24.13 -22.69 -21.72
CA ILE A 4 -24.58 -22.09 -20.45
C ILE A 4 -24.56 -20.56 -20.63
N PHE A 5 -25.75 -19.97 -20.77
CA PHE A 5 -26.07 -18.62 -20.29
C PHE A 5 -26.85 -18.83 -19.00
N PHE A 6 -26.64 -18.04 -17.95
CA PHE A 6 -27.73 -17.55 -17.09
C PHE A 6 -27.19 -16.47 -16.12
N ILE A 7 -28.01 -15.43 -15.93
CA ILE A 7 -27.91 -14.29 -14.98
C ILE A 7 -27.05 -13.12 -15.53
N VAL A 8 -27.59 -12.00 -16.02
CA VAL A 8 -28.85 -11.29 -15.71
C VAL A 8 -29.53 -10.78 -16.98
N LEU A 9 -30.80 -11.14 -17.12
CA LEU A 9 -31.75 -10.68 -18.12
C LEU A 9 -32.38 -9.34 -17.69
N MET A 10 -32.57 -8.47 -18.68
CA MET A 10 -33.45 -7.31 -18.76
C MET A 10 -34.46 -7.05 -17.64
N LEU A 11 -34.56 -5.78 -17.28
CA LEU A 11 -35.84 -5.08 -17.08
C LEU A 11 -35.75 -3.70 -17.75
N ALA A 12 -36.10 -3.65 -19.04
CA ALA A 12 -36.45 -2.42 -19.72
C ALA A 12 -37.96 -2.27 -19.67
N GLY A 13 -38.44 -1.23 -19.00
CA GLY A 13 -39.85 -0.82 -19.02
C GLY A 13 -40.44 -0.51 -17.64
N LEU A 14 -40.19 0.72 -17.15
CA LEU A 14 -41.23 1.59 -16.59
C LEU A 14 -40.63 3.01 -16.38
N ALA A 15 -40.66 3.82 -17.43
CA ALA A 15 -40.59 5.27 -17.28
C ALA A 15 -41.99 5.76 -16.84
N THR A 16 -42.07 6.63 -15.83
CA THR A 16 -43.08 7.72 -15.66
C THR A 16 -43.19 8.34 -14.25
N ALA A 17 -42.37 7.97 -13.25
CA ALA A 17 -42.50 8.55 -11.89
C ALA A 17 -41.23 9.18 -11.28
N PHE A 18 -40.14 9.35 -12.04
CA PHE A 18 -38.89 9.89 -11.49
C PHE A 18 -38.75 11.43 -11.37
N PRO A 19 -39.46 12.30 -12.10
CA PRO A 19 -39.19 13.75 -11.97
C PRO A 19 -39.69 14.36 -10.65
N VAL A 20 -40.72 13.79 -10.02
CA VAL A 20 -41.37 14.39 -8.81
C VAL A 20 -40.58 14.16 -7.53
N LEU A 21 -39.74 13.10 -7.47
CA LEU A 21 -38.90 12.86 -6.30
C LEU A 21 -37.65 13.77 -6.30
N PHE A 22 -37.16 14.14 -7.48
CA PHE A 22 -35.94 14.96 -7.62
C PHE A 22 -36.16 16.43 -7.25
N GLU A 23 -37.34 17.00 -7.51
CA GLU A 23 -37.68 18.37 -7.09
C GLU A 23 -37.73 18.53 -5.57
N LYS A 24 -38.24 17.53 -4.82
CA LYS A 24 -38.26 17.59 -3.35
C LYS A 24 -36.87 17.59 -2.72
N PHE A 25 -35.88 16.94 -3.34
CA PHE A 25 -34.51 16.94 -2.84
C PHE A 25 -33.79 18.28 -3.08
N GLN A 26 -34.08 18.98 -4.19
CA GLN A 26 -33.49 20.30 -4.44
C GLN A 26 -34.05 21.37 -3.50
N SER A 27 -35.37 21.39 -3.28
CA SER A 27 -36.00 22.40 -2.40
C SER A 27 -35.52 22.28 -0.95
N ALA A 28 -35.21 21.08 -0.47
CA ALA A 28 -34.64 20.87 0.87
C ALA A 28 -33.17 21.34 0.98
N THR A 29 -32.43 21.40 -0.13
CA THR A 29 -31.00 21.75 -0.13
C THR A 29 -30.77 23.26 -0.14
N VAL A 30 -31.69 24.04 -0.72
CA VAL A 30 -31.52 25.51 -0.85
C VAL A 30 -31.83 26.26 0.45
N GLU A 31 -32.74 25.75 1.29
CA GLU A 31 -33.17 26.46 2.51
C GLU A 31 -32.15 26.36 3.66
N GLN A 32 -31.24 25.38 3.63
CA GLN A 32 -30.24 25.19 4.69
C GLN A 32 -28.88 25.85 4.39
N ALA A 33 -28.75 26.54 3.26
CA ALA A 33 -27.50 27.19 2.82
C ALA A 33 -27.33 28.65 3.29
N ALA A 34 -28.32 29.27 3.94
CA ALA A 34 -28.33 30.72 4.17
C ALA A 34 -27.92 31.21 5.58
N THR A 35 -27.56 30.34 6.55
CA THR A 35 -27.20 30.80 7.92
C THR A 35 -26.04 30.07 8.60
N ALA A 36 -25.13 29.43 7.86
CA ALA A 36 -23.95 28.79 8.47
C ALA A 36 -22.73 29.73 8.50
N LYS A 37 -22.50 30.35 9.66
CA LYS A 37 -21.23 31.03 10.03
C LYS A 37 -20.06 30.03 9.86
N PRO A 38 -18.89 30.43 9.31
CA PRO A 38 -17.78 29.50 9.10
C PRO A 38 -17.29 28.98 10.44
N SER A 39 -17.53 27.71 10.72
CA SER A 39 -16.94 27.01 11.85
C SER A 39 -15.48 26.72 11.51
N PRO A 40 -14.53 26.98 12.42
CA PRO A 40 -13.12 26.70 12.17
C PRO A 40 -12.97 25.21 11.87
N SER A 41 -12.22 24.91 10.81
CA SER A 41 -11.84 23.57 10.39
C SER A 41 -11.51 22.71 11.60
N SER A 42 -12.32 21.69 11.83
CA SER A 42 -11.98 20.59 12.71
C SER A 42 -10.70 19.95 12.17
N GLN A 43 -9.56 20.40 12.67
CA GLN A 43 -8.39 19.55 12.82
C GLN A 43 -8.88 18.35 13.64
N GLN A 44 -9.36 17.33 12.93
CA GLN A 44 -9.48 15.99 13.48
C GLN A 44 -8.07 15.62 13.89
N ASN A 45 -7.72 15.88 15.14
CA ASN A 45 -6.63 15.20 15.81
C ASN A 45 -6.95 13.72 15.63
N PRO A 46 -6.24 12.99 14.74
CA PRO A 46 -6.52 11.57 14.62
C PRO A 46 -6.12 11.00 15.97
N SER A 47 -7.14 10.50 16.66
CA SER A 47 -7.14 9.82 17.95
C SER A 47 -5.76 9.25 18.26
N ALA A 48 -5.25 9.59 19.43
CA ALA A 48 -3.92 9.24 19.90
C ALA A 48 -3.67 7.73 19.83
N TYR A 49 -3.21 7.24 18.68
CA TYR A 49 -2.48 6.01 18.60
C TYR A 49 -1.19 6.26 19.38
N SER A 50 -1.15 5.79 20.63
CA SER A 50 0.03 5.83 21.52
C SER A 50 1.23 5.03 20.98
N GLY A 51 1.16 4.53 19.75
CA GLY A 51 2.17 3.71 19.10
C GLY A 51 3.03 4.47 18.09
N ARG A 52 4.09 3.81 17.64
CA ARG A 52 4.98 4.33 16.60
C ARG A 52 4.19 4.32 15.29
N ARG A 53 3.91 5.51 14.73
CA ARG A 53 3.07 5.71 13.54
C ARG A 53 3.85 6.38 12.41
N ALA A 54 3.53 6.00 11.18
CA ALA A 54 3.93 6.70 9.96
C ALA A 54 2.69 6.95 9.07
N GLN A 55 2.71 8.07 8.34
CA GLN A 55 1.70 8.42 7.34
C GLN A 55 2.42 8.78 6.05
N ILE A 56 2.02 8.16 4.95
CA ILE A 56 2.71 8.26 3.66
C ILE A 56 1.68 8.67 2.63
N ALA A 57 1.88 9.85 2.03
CA ALA A 57 1.10 10.30 0.89
C ALA A 57 1.48 9.48 -0.37
N PRO A 58 0.53 9.20 -1.26
CA PRO A 58 0.85 8.60 -2.55
C PRO A 58 1.65 9.59 -3.42
N ASP A 59 2.45 9.05 -4.34
CA ASP A 59 3.05 9.84 -5.41
C ASP A 59 2.01 10.20 -6.49
N SER A 60 2.44 10.88 -7.55
CA SER A 60 1.57 11.29 -8.66
C SER A 60 0.92 10.12 -9.42
N ARG A 61 1.40 8.89 -9.22
CA ARG A 61 0.89 7.66 -9.82
C ARG A 61 0.02 6.86 -8.86
N GLY A 62 -0.15 7.32 -7.61
CA GLY A 62 -0.89 6.61 -6.58
C GLY A 62 -0.05 5.61 -5.77
N HIS A 63 1.26 5.54 -5.99
CA HIS A 63 2.13 4.58 -5.31
C HIS A 63 2.63 5.15 -3.98
N PHE A 64 2.69 4.32 -2.94
CA PHE A 64 3.25 4.73 -1.65
C PHE A 64 4.76 4.51 -1.64
N ILE A 65 5.51 5.57 -1.91
CA ILE A 65 6.97 5.56 -1.91
C ILE A 65 7.48 6.41 -0.75
N THR A 66 8.38 5.87 0.06
CA THR A 66 8.92 6.55 1.23
C THR A 66 10.39 6.24 1.46
N ASP A 67 11.01 7.01 2.35
CA ASP A 67 12.35 6.73 2.86
C ASP A 67 12.27 5.61 3.91
N ILE A 68 13.12 4.60 3.73
CA ILE A 68 13.17 3.38 4.53
C ILE A 68 14.61 3.19 4.97
N ARG A 69 14.82 3.00 6.27
CA ARG A 69 16.14 2.69 6.82
C ARG A 69 16.31 1.18 6.99
N PHE A 70 17.18 0.61 6.17
CA PHE A 70 17.56 -0.80 6.21
C PHE A 70 18.94 -0.94 6.84
N ASN A 71 19.05 -1.66 7.96
CA ASN A 71 20.32 -1.84 8.68
C ASN A 71 21.08 -0.52 8.90
N GLY A 72 20.36 0.58 9.18
CA GLY A 72 20.94 1.92 9.36
C GLY A 72 21.14 2.74 8.07
N GLN A 73 21.00 2.15 6.88
CA GLN A 73 21.15 2.84 5.59
C GLN A 73 19.82 3.37 5.06
N ASN A 74 19.75 4.65 4.72
CA ASN A 74 18.53 5.27 4.20
C ASN A 74 18.39 5.06 2.68
N LEU A 75 17.26 4.47 2.28
CA LEU A 75 16.94 4.10 0.89
C LEU A 75 15.49 4.43 0.58
N ARG A 76 15.19 4.74 -0.67
CA ARG A 76 13.81 4.97 -1.12
C ARG A 76 13.20 3.67 -1.61
N GLY A 77 12.01 3.33 -1.12
CA GLY A 77 11.31 2.11 -1.50
C GLY A 77 9.81 2.28 -1.56
N MET A 78 9.15 1.36 -2.26
CA MET A 78 7.70 1.32 -2.42
C MET A 78 7.10 0.36 -1.39
N ILE A 79 5.97 0.71 -0.79
CA ILE A 79 5.17 -0.21 0.00
C ILE A 79 4.24 -0.98 -0.92
N ASP A 80 4.31 -2.30 -0.89
CA ASP A 80 3.66 -3.18 -1.86
C ASP A 80 2.99 -4.36 -1.16
N THR A 81 1.66 -4.29 -1.01
CA THR A 81 0.86 -5.39 -0.41
C THR A 81 0.78 -6.62 -1.30
N GLY A 82 1.13 -6.52 -2.58
CA GLY A 82 1.21 -7.64 -3.51
C GLY A 82 2.49 -8.47 -3.37
N ALA A 83 3.53 -7.91 -2.74
CA ALA A 83 4.79 -8.62 -2.49
C ALA A 83 4.70 -9.47 -1.21
N GLY A 84 4.95 -10.78 -1.32
CA GLY A 84 4.92 -11.70 -0.17
C GLY A 84 6.00 -11.43 0.90
N SER A 85 7.12 -10.85 0.49
CA SER A 85 8.26 -10.50 1.36
C SER A 85 8.81 -9.13 0.96
N VAL A 86 9.65 -8.54 1.82
CA VAL A 86 10.52 -7.45 1.40
C VAL A 86 11.42 -7.95 0.27
N ALA A 87 11.42 -7.24 -0.86
CA ALA A 87 12.24 -7.57 -2.02
C ALA A 87 13.23 -6.45 -2.29
N ILE A 88 14.50 -6.81 -2.41
CA ILE A 88 15.60 -5.93 -2.80
C ILE A 88 16.43 -6.60 -3.90
N ASN A 89 17.22 -5.83 -4.62
CA ASN A 89 18.17 -6.38 -5.58
C ASN A 89 19.57 -6.59 -4.96
N ALA A 90 20.43 -7.32 -5.67
CA ALA A 90 21.76 -7.69 -5.22
C ALA A 90 22.67 -6.47 -4.94
N SER A 91 22.56 -5.41 -5.74
CA SER A 91 23.26 -4.15 -5.50
C SER A 91 22.80 -3.46 -4.20
N THR A 92 21.49 -3.43 -3.93
CA THR A 92 20.94 -2.92 -2.68
C THR A 92 21.37 -3.76 -1.49
N ALA A 93 21.33 -5.09 -1.59
CA ALA A 93 21.76 -6.00 -0.54
C ALA A 93 23.21 -5.71 -0.10
N ARG A 94 24.12 -5.54 -1.07
CA ARG A 94 25.51 -5.15 -0.79
C ARG A 94 25.60 -3.78 -0.10
N ARG A 95 24.82 -2.80 -0.57
CA ARG A 95 24.80 -1.44 0.02
C ARG A 95 24.36 -1.44 1.49
N ILE A 96 23.48 -2.35 1.89
CA ILE A 96 22.99 -2.47 3.28
C ILE A 96 23.78 -3.49 4.11
N GLY A 97 24.94 -3.93 3.62
CA GLY A 97 25.87 -4.79 4.35
C GLY A 97 25.53 -6.29 4.31
N LEU A 98 24.61 -6.73 3.44
CA LEU A 98 24.38 -8.17 3.23
C LEU A 98 25.44 -8.72 2.28
N SER A 99 26.13 -9.77 2.73
CA SER A 99 27.09 -10.52 1.92
C SER A 99 26.42 -11.76 1.35
N LEU A 100 26.26 -11.79 0.02
CA LEU A 100 25.66 -12.91 -0.71
C LEU A 100 26.66 -13.43 -1.74
N ARG A 101 26.70 -14.75 -1.89
CA ARG A 101 27.49 -15.44 -2.91
C ARG A 101 26.59 -15.82 -4.09
N PRO A 102 27.16 -16.04 -5.28
CA PRO A 102 26.38 -16.50 -6.44
C PRO A 102 25.52 -17.75 -6.13
N ASP A 103 26.05 -18.69 -5.34
CA ASP A 103 25.37 -19.94 -4.97
C ASP A 103 24.20 -19.76 -3.98
N ASP A 104 24.05 -18.57 -3.39
CA ASP A 104 22.89 -18.25 -2.55
C ASP A 104 21.61 -18.03 -3.38
N PHE A 105 21.75 -17.71 -4.66
CA PHE A 105 20.64 -17.47 -5.60
C PHE A 105 20.03 -18.78 -6.13
N ARG A 106 19.67 -19.67 -5.21
CA ARG A 106 19.17 -21.02 -5.50
C ARG A 106 17.64 -21.17 -5.44
N TYR A 107 16.93 -20.14 -4.97
CA TYR A 107 15.47 -20.17 -4.89
C TYR A 107 14.86 -19.64 -6.19
N ARG A 108 13.76 -20.25 -6.63
CA ARG A 108 12.95 -19.72 -7.73
C ARG A 108 11.76 -18.96 -7.17
N VAL A 109 11.54 -17.76 -7.68
CA VAL A 109 10.39 -16.92 -7.30
C VAL A 109 9.71 -16.39 -8.54
N SER A 110 8.38 -16.29 -8.47
CA SER A 110 7.57 -15.67 -9.51
C SER A 110 7.43 -14.18 -9.22
N THR A 111 7.63 -13.37 -10.26
CA THR A 111 7.48 -11.91 -10.22
C THR A 111 6.57 -11.47 -11.36
N ALA A 112 6.20 -10.19 -11.39
CA ALA A 112 5.45 -9.62 -12.51
C ALA A 112 6.20 -9.74 -13.86
N ASN A 113 7.53 -9.84 -13.83
CA ASN A 113 8.38 -9.99 -15.01
C ASN A 113 8.66 -11.47 -15.35
N GLY A 114 7.97 -12.42 -14.71
CA GLY A 114 8.19 -13.85 -14.83
C GLY A 114 9.04 -14.42 -13.69
N GLU A 115 9.56 -15.63 -13.88
CA GLU A 115 10.36 -16.30 -12.87
C GLU A 115 11.81 -15.83 -12.85
N THR A 116 12.37 -15.70 -11.65
CA THR A 116 13.79 -15.36 -11.46
C THR A 116 14.40 -16.15 -10.30
N SER A 117 15.72 -16.11 -10.22
CA SER A 117 16.47 -16.70 -9.11
C SER A 117 16.61 -15.69 -7.98
N ALA A 118 16.51 -16.15 -6.74
CA ALA A 118 16.55 -15.33 -5.54
C ALA A 118 17.44 -15.99 -4.47
N ALA A 119 18.02 -15.15 -3.62
CA ALA A 119 18.58 -15.54 -2.34
C ALA A 119 17.61 -15.14 -1.22
N ARG A 120 17.59 -15.89 -0.12
CA ARG A 120 16.91 -15.48 1.11
C ARG A 120 17.89 -14.74 2.01
N ALA A 121 17.42 -13.68 2.66
CA ALA A 121 18.21 -12.91 3.61
C ALA A 121 17.35 -12.49 4.80
N MET A 122 18.02 -12.11 5.89
CA MET A 122 17.40 -11.51 7.06
C MET A 122 17.90 -10.08 7.21
N LEU A 123 16.98 -9.13 7.27
CA LEU A 123 17.28 -7.74 7.55
C LEU A 123 17.29 -7.55 9.06
N ASN A 124 18.38 -7.02 9.62
CA ASN A 124 18.49 -6.77 11.05
C ASN A 124 17.41 -5.78 11.50
N SER A 125 17.19 -4.73 10.71
CA SER A 125 16.11 -3.78 10.95
C SER A 125 15.60 -3.10 9.70
N VAL A 126 14.28 -2.86 9.69
CA VAL A 126 13.56 -2.04 8.71
C VAL A 126 12.83 -0.94 9.46
N GLU A 127 13.03 0.31 9.06
CA GLU A 127 12.45 1.46 9.75
C GLU A 127 11.80 2.45 8.79
N ILE A 128 10.67 3.01 9.21
CA ILE A 128 9.96 4.08 8.52
C ILE A 128 9.56 5.12 9.56
N GLY A 129 10.16 6.31 9.47
CA GLY A 129 9.98 7.34 10.48
C GLY A 129 10.26 6.81 11.87
N ARG A 130 9.24 6.76 12.73
CA ARG A 130 9.38 6.19 14.08
C ARG A 130 9.24 4.69 14.12
N ILE A 131 8.69 3.99 13.14
CA ILE A 131 8.49 2.53 13.18
C ILE A 131 9.82 1.80 13.01
N ARG A 132 10.07 0.75 13.80
CA ARG A 132 11.24 -0.13 13.64
C ARG A 132 10.85 -1.59 13.84
N VAL A 133 11.01 -2.39 12.79
CA VAL A 133 10.79 -3.83 12.83
C VAL A 133 12.15 -4.52 12.68
N GLU A 134 12.44 -5.46 13.56
CA GLU A 134 13.69 -6.22 13.55
C GLU A 134 13.49 -7.62 13.01
N ASN A 135 14.58 -8.20 12.49
CA ASN A 135 14.62 -9.56 11.95
C ASN A 135 13.53 -9.79 10.88
N VAL A 136 13.58 -9.01 9.81
CA VAL A 136 12.61 -9.04 8.72
C VAL A 136 13.13 -9.91 7.58
N GLU A 137 12.38 -10.95 7.22
CA GLU A 137 12.70 -11.78 6.06
C GLU A 137 12.64 -10.96 4.78
N ALA A 138 13.67 -11.12 3.95
CA ALA A 138 13.75 -10.52 2.64
C ALA A 138 14.16 -11.55 1.58
N ILE A 139 13.72 -11.32 0.36
CA ILE A 139 14.25 -11.96 -0.84
C ILE A 139 15.17 -10.97 -1.54
N VAL A 140 16.32 -11.48 -2.00
CA VAL A 140 17.27 -10.72 -2.81
C VAL A 140 17.24 -11.28 -4.21
N LEU A 141 16.89 -10.42 -5.16
CA LEU A 141 16.80 -10.75 -6.58
C LEU A 141 18.06 -10.28 -7.31
N ARG A 142 18.30 -10.83 -8.50
CA ARG A 142 19.31 -10.27 -9.41
C ARG A 142 18.92 -8.86 -9.83
N ASP A 143 19.91 -8.03 -10.16
CA ASP A 143 19.70 -6.60 -10.44
C ASP A 143 18.79 -6.37 -11.66
N GLU A 144 18.83 -7.26 -12.65
CA GLU A 144 17.98 -7.23 -13.84
C GLU A 144 16.50 -7.58 -13.55
N ALA A 145 16.22 -8.27 -12.43
CA ALA A 145 14.88 -8.73 -12.10
C ALA A 145 14.10 -7.72 -11.24
N LEU A 146 14.79 -6.77 -10.60
CA LEU A 146 14.16 -5.76 -9.75
C LEU A 146 14.96 -4.44 -9.76
N SER A 147 14.29 -3.37 -10.20
CA SER A 147 14.89 -2.03 -10.33
C SER A 147 14.85 -1.20 -9.04
N GLY A 148 14.13 -1.62 -8.01
CA GLY A 148 13.92 -0.86 -6.78
C GLY A 148 13.77 -1.73 -5.53
N ILE A 149 13.12 -1.18 -4.51
CA ILE A 149 12.83 -1.85 -3.25
C ILE A 149 11.32 -1.96 -3.08
N LEU A 150 10.86 -3.16 -2.76
CA LEU A 150 9.46 -3.44 -2.42
C LEU A 150 9.37 -3.85 -0.96
N LEU A 151 8.54 -3.14 -0.19
CA LEU A 151 8.28 -3.44 1.20
C LEU A 151 6.99 -4.23 1.33
N GLY A 152 7.15 -5.56 1.34
CA GLY A 152 6.06 -6.51 1.29
C GLY A 152 5.55 -7.01 2.64
N MET A 153 4.80 -8.11 2.58
CA MET A 153 4.04 -8.65 3.69
C MET A 153 4.89 -9.18 4.85
N SER A 154 6.16 -9.56 4.64
CA SER A 154 7.07 -9.93 5.74
C SER A 154 7.38 -8.77 6.69
N PHE A 155 7.24 -7.53 6.23
CA PHE A 155 7.25 -6.33 7.08
C PHE A 155 5.84 -5.96 7.54
N LEU A 156 4.88 -5.85 6.61
CA LEU A 156 3.55 -5.29 6.90
C LEU A 156 2.77 -6.09 7.95
N LYS A 157 2.88 -7.42 7.94
CA LYS A 157 2.22 -8.29 8.95
C LYS A 157 2.80 -8.15 10.37
N ARG A 158 3.94 -7.47 10.52
CA ARG A 158 4.60 -7.21 11.81
C ARG A 158 4.10 -5.92 12.48
N LEU A 159 3.31 -5.14 11.76
CA LEU A 159 2.65 -3.94 12.27
C LEU A 159 1.33 -4.33 12.94
N ARG A 160 0.91 -3.59 13.97
CA ARG A 160 -0.45 -3.74 14.52
C ARG A 160 -1.53 -3.42 13.49
N HIS A 161 -1.30 -2.39 12.67
CA HIS A 161 -2.26 -1.92 11.68
C HIS A 161 -1.57 -1.28 10.48
N TYR A 162 -2.12 -1.53 9.29
CA TYR A 162 -1.81 -0.77 8.08
C TYR A 162 -3.08 -0.58 7.25
N GLU A 163 -3.36 0.65 6.82
CA GLU A 163 -4.56 0.97 6.04
C GLU A 163 -4.32 2.13 5.09
N VAL A 164 -5.09 2.16 3.99
CA VAL A 164 -5.21 3.38 3.18
C VAL A 164 -6.47 4.11 3.64
N ALA A 165 -6.29 5.29 4.24
CA ALA A 165 -7.36 6.12 4.75
C ALA A 165 -7.04 7.59 4.54
N ASN A 166 -8.07 8.40 4.25
CA ASN A 166 -7.94 9.86 4.07
C ASN A 166 -6.86 10.25 3.05
N GLY A 167 -6.74 9.48 1.96
CA GLY A 167 -5.77 9.73 0.90
C GLY A 167 -4.31 9.42 1.26
N ALA A 168 -4.05 8.69 2.34
CA ALA A 168 -2.70 8.31 2.74
C ALA A 168 -2.63 6.87 3.24
N LEU A 169 -1.44 6.27 3.18
CA LEU A 169 -1.14 5.00 3.84
C LEU A 169 -0.74 5.28 5.28
N ILE A 170 -1.47 4.69 6.21
CA ILE A 170 -1.22 4.76 7.65
C ILE A 170 -0.59 3.46 8.09
N LEU A 171 0.56 3.55 8.77
CA LEU A 171 1.25 2.42 9.39
C LEU A 171 1.32 2.63 10.89
N THR A 172 1.02 1.59 11.66
CA THR A 172 1.02 1.64 13.13
C THR A 172 1.64 0.38 13.70
N GLN A 173 2.69 0.56 14.51
CA GLN A 173 3.37 -0.52 15.25
C GLN A 173 2.82 -0.83 16.72
#